data_AF-I4I2E8-F1
#
_entry.id   AF-I4I2E8-F1
#
_cell.length_a   1.000
_cell.length_b   1.000
_cell.length_c   1.000
_cell.angle_alpha   90.00
_cell.angle_beta   90.00
_cell.angle_gamma   90.00
#
_symmetry.space_group_name_H-M   'P 1'
#
loop_
_entity.id
_entity.type
_entity.pdbx_description
1 polymer ?
#
loop_
_entity_poly.entity_id
_entity_poly.type
_entity_poly.pdbx_seq_one_letter_code
_entity_poly.pdbx_strand_id
1 'polypeptide(L)' 'MLPSPYSFDEALLLCEQDQGRWVAWIPDFGEIILIEGQFES' A
#
# COMPACT_ATOMS: atom_id res chain seq x y z
N MET A 1 18.59 6.37 3.13
CA MET A 1 17.91 5.89 4.36
C MET A 1 17.49 4.47 4.07
N LEU A 2 17.92 3.50 4.88
CA LEU A 2 17.43 2.12 4.75
C LEU A 2 16.08 2.03 5.48
N PRO A 3 15.09 1.33 4.92
CA PRO A 3 13.82 1.15 5.60
C PRO A 3 14.06 0.37 6.91
N SER A 4 13.25 0.66 7.93
CA SER A 4 13.37 0.01 9.24
C SER A 4 13.28 -1.52 9.07
N PRO A 5 13.92 -2.32 9.94
CA PRO A 5 13.80 -3.78 9.90
C PRO A 5 12.35 -4.29 10.06
N TYR A 6 11.40 -3.44 10.47
CA TYR A 6 9.96 -3.73 10.53
C TYR A 6 9.20 -3.33 9.24
N SER A 7 9.88 -2.76 8.24
CA SER A 7 9.26 -2.36 6.96
C SER A 7 8.75 -3.54 6.13
N PHE A 8 9.13 -4.77 6.48
CA PHE A 8 8.59 -5.97 5.86
C PHE A 8 7.17 -6.29 6.33
N ASP A 9 6.77 -5.79 7.50
CA ASP A 9 5.42 -5.97 8.05
C ASP A 9 4.43 -4.90 7.55
N GLU A 10 4.91 -3.93 6.76
CA GLU A 10 4.12 -2.80 6.27
C GLU A 10 3.89 -2.90 4.75
N ALA A 11 2.70 -2.52 4.30
CA ALA A 11 2.41 -2.35 2.88
C ALA A 11 3.07 -1.07 2.35
N LEU A 12 3.67 -1.13 1.16
CA LEU A 12 4.25 0.03 0.49
C LEU A 12 3.23 0.69 -0.42
N LEU A 13 2.85 1.93 -0.14
CA LEU A 13 2.04 2.75 -1.06
C LEU A 13 2.94 3.25 -2.20
N LEU A 14 2.61 2.89 -3.45
CA LEU A 14 3.46 3.16 -4.62
C LEU A 14 3.06 4.45 -5.34
N CYS A 15 1.88 4.47 -5.96
CA CYS A 15 1.38 5.63 -6.69
C CYS A 15 -0.14 5.70 -6.68
N GLU A 16 -0.64 6.94 -6.81
CA GLU A 16 -2.03 7.18 -7.14
C GLU A 16 -2.25 6.88 -8.63
N GLN A 17 -3.32 6.16 -8.94
CA GLN A 17 -3.83 6.03 -10.30
C GLN A 17 -4.82 7.17 -10.55
N ASP A 18 -6.11 6.87 -10.49
CA ASP A 18 -7.21 7.80 -10.70
C ASP A 18 -8.28 7.65 -9.62
N GLN A 19 -9.05 8.71 -9.38
CA GLN A 19 -10.26 8.68 -8.54
C GLN A 19 -10.03 8.15 -7.10
N GLY A 20 -8.90 8.49 -6.47
CA GLY A 20 -8.59 8.02 -5.11
C GLY A 20 -8.23 6.53 -5.04
N ARG A 21 -7.83 5.94 -6.17
CA ARG A 21 -7.28 4.58 -6.24
C ARG A 21 -5.77 4.62 -6.16
N TRP A 22 -5.21 3.79 -5.29
CA TRP A 22 -3.78 3.73 -5.05
C TRP A 22 -3.23 2.34 -5.28
N VAL A 23 -2.10 2.24 -5.98
CA VAL A 23 -1.34 0.99 -6.06
C VAL A 23 -0.52 0.84 -4.79
N ALA A 24 -0.64 -0.32 -4.14
CA ALA A 24 0.21 -0.69 -3.04
C ALA A 24 0.82 -2.08 -3.26
N TRP A 25 1.97 -2.31 -2.63
CA TRP A 25 2.65 -3.61 -2.63
C TRP A 25 2.68 -4.19 -1.22
N ILE A 26 2.19 -5.41 -1.06
CA ILE A 26 2.26 -6.15 0.19
C ILE A 26 3.29 -7.27 0.03
N PRO A 27 4.33 -7.34 0.89
CA PRO A 27 5.27 -8.46 0.92
C PRO A 27 4.52 -9.81 1.00
N ASP A 28 4.94 -10.80 0.21
CA ASP A 28 4.33 -12.13 0.07
C ASP A 28 2.93 -12.22 -0.57
N PHE A 29 2.22 -11.10 -0.75
CA PHE A 29 0.89 -11.08 -1.40
C PHE A 29 0.90 -10.40 -2.78
N GLY A 30 1.84 -9.48 -3.02
CA GLY A 30 2.01 -8.80 -4.31
C GLY A 30 1.30 -7.44 -4.39
N GLU A 31 0.97 -7.03 -5.62
CA GLU A 31 0.33 -5.74 -5.91
C GLU A 31 -1.18 -5.79 -5.60
N ILE A 32 -1.68 -4.73 -4.96
CA ILE A 32 -3.09 -4.52 -4.67
C ILE A 32 -3.52 -3.09 -5.03
N ILE A 33 -4.82 -2.89 -5.21
CA ILE A 33 -5.43 -1.57 -5.37
C ILE A 33 -6.18 -1.22 -4.09
N LEU A 34 -5.85 -0.06 -3.51
CA LEU A 34 -6.55 0.54 -2.37
C LEU A 34 -7.49 1.62 -2.88
N ILE A 35 -8.66 1.73 -2.24
CA ILE A 35 -9.64 2.80 -2.50
C ILE A 35 -9.72 3.66 -1.24
N GLU A 36 -9.68 4.98 -1.41
CA GLU A 36 -9.89 5.92 -0.31
C GLU A 36 -11.23 5.64 0.42
N GLY A 37 -11.18 5.61 1.75
CA GLY A 37 -12.36 5.31 2.59
C GLY A 37 -12.72 3.82 2.71
N GLN A 38 -12.01 2.90 2.04
CA GLN A 38 -12.33 1.46 2.06
C GLN A 38 -12.37 0.82 3.46
N PHE A 39 -11.63 1.38 4.42
CA PHE A 39 -11.50 0.84 5.78
C PHE A 39 -12.22 1.68 6.84
N GLU A 40 -13.09 2.60 6.45
CA GLU A 40 -13.92 3.35 7.39
C GLU A 40 -15.01 2.44 8.00
N SER A 41 -15.20 2.56 9.32
CA SER A 41 -16.10 1.75 10.15
C SER A 41 -17.50 2.34 10.32
#